data_AF-A0A453NH65-F1
#
_entry.id   AF-A0A453NH65-F1
#
_cell.length_a   1.000
_cell.length_b   1.000
_cell.length_c   1.000
_cell.angle_alpha   90.00
_cell.angle_beta   90.00
_cell.angle_gamma   90.00
#
_symmetry.space_group_name_H-M   'P 1'
#
loop_
_entity.id
_entity.type
_entity.pdbx_description
1 polymer ?
#
loop_
_entity_poly.entity_id
_entity_poly.type
_entity_poly.pdbx_seq_one_letter_code
_entity_poly.pdbx_strand_id
1 'polypeptide(L)'
;MPQLIDRSKLPTIIDPVIRDTMDRKHLYQVAAVAVLCVQPEPSYRPLITDVLHSLIPLVPMDLGGSLRINPESPCGARNQSPC
;
A
#
# COMPACT_ATOMS: atom_id res chain seq x y z
N MET A 1 14.83 5.00 14.31
CA MET A 1 14.29 4.20 13.19
C MET A 1 12.93 3.64 13.60
N PRO A 2 11.89 3.73 12.77
CA PRO A 2 10.63 3.04 13.02
C PRO A 2 10.83 1.52 13.04
N GLN A 3 10.07 0.81 13.88
CA GLN A 3 10.25 -0.64 14.08
C GLN A 3 9.85 -1.51 12.87
N LEU A 4 9.26 -0.89 11.83
CA LEU A 4 8.84 -1.50 10.57
C LEU A 4 9.96 -2.21 9.78
N ILE A 5 11.23 -1.89 10.07
CA ILE A 5 12.42 -2.49 9.43
C ILE A 5 12.76 -3.85 10.08
N ASP A 6 12.39 -4.06 11.35
CA ASP A 6 12.73 -5.25 12.12
C ASP A 6 11.62 -6.32 12.00
N ARG A 7 11.88 -7.33 11.17
CA ARG A 7 10.95 -8.44 10.92
C ARG A 7 10.52 -9.18 12.18
N SER A 8 11.36 -9.23 13.21
CA SER A 8 11.07 -9.90 14.48
C SER A 8 10.12 -9.10 15.36
N LYS A 9 10.09 -7.77 15.22
CA LYS A 9 9.24 -6.84 15.99
C LYS A 9 7.97 -6.44 15.25
N LEU A 10 7.91 -6.65 13.94
CA LEU A 10 6.72 -6.41 13.13
C LEU A 10 5.43 -7.07 13.70
N PRO A 11 5.43 -8.33 14.16
CA PRO A 11 4.26 -8.94 14.79
C PRO A 11 3.82 -8.31 16.12
N THR A 12 4.70 -7.59 16.84
CA THR A 12 4.37 -7.01 18.15
C THR A 12 3.74 -5.63 18.05
N ILE A 13 4.01 -4.89 16.97
CA ILE A 13 3.46 -3.55 16.69
C ILE A 13 2.12 -3.57 15.93
N ILE A 14 1.67 -4.73 15.46
CA ILE A 14 0.39 -4.89 14.77
C ILE A 14 -0.75 -4.98 15.78
N ASP A 15 -1.88 -4.37 15.40
CA ASP A 15 -3.14 -4.39 16.14
C ASP A 15 -3.46 -5.82 16.62
N PRO A 16 -3.63 -6.04 17.94
CA PRO A 16 -3.92 -7.35 18.51
C PRO A 16 -5.12 -8.07 17.88
N VAL A 17 -6.12 -7.33 17.36
CA VAL A 17 -7.36 -7.91 16.80
C VAL A 17 -7.11 -8.64 15.48
N ILE A 18 -6.15 -8.17 14.67
CA ILE A 18 -5.85 -8.74 13.33
C ILE A 18 -4.54 -9.55 13.29
N ARG A 19 -3.77 -9.53 14.38
CA ARG A 19 -2.44 -10.14 14.50
C ARG A 19 -2.40 -11.60 14.06
N ASP A 20 -3.38 -12.39 14.52
CA ASP A 20 -3.44 -13.83 14.29
C ASP A 20 -4.30 -14.20 13.07
N THR A 21 -4.93 -13.21 12.42
CA THR A 21 -5.75 -13.41 11.21
C THR A 21 -5.00 -13.16 9.91
N MET A 22 -3.83 -12.51 9.95
CA MET A 22 -3.06 -12.09 8.77
C MET A 22 -1.79 -12.94 8.59
N ASP A 23 -1.60 -13.52 7.40
CA ASP A 23 -0.37 -14.25 7.10
C ASP A 23 0.86 -13.34 7.10
N ARG A 24 1.98 -13.87 7.61
CA ARG A 24 3.25 -13.18 7.75
C ARG A 24 3.83 -12.69 6.43
N LYS A 25 3.50 -13.30 5.28
CA LYS A 25 3.98 -12.82 3.97
C LYS A 25 3.34 -11.48 3.60
N HIS A 26 2.01 -11.38 3.68
CA HIS A 26 1.28 -10.14 3.42
C HIS A 26 1.68 -9.04 4.41
N LEU A 27 1.87 -9.41 5.67
CA LEU A 27 2.38 -8.55 6.74
C LEU A 27 3.73 -7.90 6.35
N TYR A 28 4.73 -8.69 5.93
CA TYR A 28 6.02 -8.16 5.49
C TYR A 28 5.92 -7.31 4.23
N GLN A 29 4.98 -7.63 3.32
CA GLN A 29 4.78 -6.87 2.09
C GLN A 29 4.19 -5.47 2.37
N VAL A 30 3.14 -5.38 3.19
CA VAL A 30 2.59 -4.09 3.64
C VAL A 30 3.63 -3.30 4.43
N ALA A 31 4.41 -3.95 5.29
CA ALA A 31 5.48 -3.30 6.03
C ALA A 31 6.58 -2.72 5.11
N ALA A 32 6.95 -3.40 4.02
CA ALA A 32 7.90 -2.88 3.05
C ALA A 32 7.39 -1.60 2.37
N VAL A 33 6.11 -1.56 1.96
CA VAL A 33 5.46 -0.36 1.43
C VAL A 33 5.45 0.77 2.48
N ALA A 34 5.12 0.45 3.74
CA ALA A 34 5.12 1.43 4.83
C ALA A 34 6.53 2.00 5.10
N VAL A 35 7.59 1.18 5.08
CA VAL A 35 8.99 1.61 5.20
C VAL A 35 9.36 2.61 4.12
N LEU A 36 8.94 2.39 2.87
CA LEU A 36 9.16 3.33 1.76
C LEU A 36 8.40 4.66 1.98
N CYS A 37 7.16 4.61 2.45
CA CYS A 37 6.36 5.82 2.73
C CYS A 37 6.97 6.72 3.82
N VAL A 38 7.66 6.14 4.81
CA VAL A 38 8.24 6.88 5.96
C VAL A 38 9.74 7.17 5.83
N GLN A 39 10.32 7.02 4.63
CA GLN A 39 11.74 7.33 4.41
C GLN A 39 12.07 8.77 4.79
N PRO A 40 13.23 9.04 5.42
CA PRO A 40 13.62 10.39 5.80
C PRO A 40 13.80 11.29 4.57
N GLU A 41 14.42 10.74 3.54
CA GLU A 41 14.63 11.37 2.24
C GLU A 41 13.35 11.27 1.38
N PRO A 42 12.78 12.40 0.92
CA PRO A 42 11.52 12.39 0.14
C PRO A 42 11.66 11.65 -1.19
N SER A 43 12.86 11.63 -1.78
CA SER A 43 13.17 11.01 -3.07
C SER A 43 12.94 9.48 -3.12
N TYR A 44 12.88 8.82 -1.96
CA TYR A 44 12.55 7.38 -1.85
C TYR A 44 11.08 7.10 -1.49
N ARG A 45 10.26 8.14 -1.28
CA ARG A 45 8.84 7.96 -0.99
C ARG A 45 8.09 7.69 -2.31
N PRO A 46 7.30 6.61 -2.39
CA PRO A 46 6.59 6.23 -3.61
C PRO A 46 5.45 7.21 -3.91
N LEU A 47 5.02 7.28 -5.18
CA LEU A 47 3.77 7.95 -5.52
C LEU A 47 2.59 7.16 -4.93
N ILE A 48 1.50 7.85 -4.60
CA ILE A 48 0.31 7.20 -4.03
C ILE A 48 -0.30 6.16 -5.00
N THR A 49 -0.11 6.33 -6.31
CA THR A 49 -0.45 5.34 -7.35
C THR A 49 0.32 4.03 -7.18
N ASP A 50 1.61 4.09 -6.85
CA ASP A 50 2.47 2.92 -6.71
C ASP A 50 2.20 2.18 -5.40
N VAL A 51 1.87 2.95 -4.35
CA VAL A 51 1.33 2.41 -3.09
C VAL A 51 0.02 1.66 -3.34
N LEU A 52 -0.91 2.26 -4.08
CA LEU A 52 -2.19 1.62 -4.44
C LEU A 52 -1.93 0.33 -5.24
N HIS A 53 -1.16 0.38 -6.33
CA HIS A 53 -0.82 -0.81 -7.13
C HIS A 53 -0.17 -1.93 -6.29
N SER A 54 0.62 -1.57 -5.27
CA SER A 54 1.23 -2.54 -4.34
C SER A 54 0.24 -3.16 -3.35
N LEU A 55 -0.81 -2.44 -2.95
CA LEU A 55 -1.80 -2.88 -1.95
C LEU A 55 -3.00 -3.60 -2.56
N ILE A 56 -3.40 -3.29 -3.80
CA ILE A 56 -4.54 -3.90 -4.49
C ILE A 56 -4.54 -5.45 -4.46
N PRO A 57 -3.43 -6.16 -4.79
CA PRO A 57 -3.41 -7.62 -4.74
C PRO A 57 -3.42 -8.20 -3.32
N LEU A 58 -3.34 -7.36 -2.27
CA LEU A 58 -3.25 -7.77 -0.86
C LEU A 58 -4.56 -7.60 -0.10
N VAL A 59 -5.56 -6.92 -0.68
CA VAL A 59 -6.88 -6.73 -0.05
C VAL A 59 -7.88 -7.71 -0.67
N PRO A 60 -8.37 -8.72 0.07
CA PRO A 60 -9.41 -9.61 -0.39
C PRO A 60 -10.67 -8.84 -0.82
N MET A 61 -11.35 -9.30 -1.88
CA MET A 61 -12.60 -8.67 -2.34
C MET A 61 -13.69 -8.71 -1.25
N ASP A 62 -13.73 -9.78 -0.44
CA ASP A 62 -14.63 -9.94 0.71
C ASP A 62 -14.41 -8.91 1.83
N LEU A 63 -13.23 -8.28 1.89
CA LEU A 63 -12.90 -7.19 2.82
C LEU A 63 -13.05 -5.80 2.17
N GLY A 64 -13.75 -5.70 1.04
CA GLY A 64 -13.99 -4.44 0.33
C GLY A 64 -12.89 -4.05 -0.68
N GLY A 65 -11.98 -4.96 -1.03
CA GLY A 65 -10.99 -4.74 -2.10
C GLY A 65 -11.66 -4.58 -3.47
N SER A 66 -11.83 -3.33 -3.93
CA SER A 66 -12.70 -3.01 -5.08
C SER A 66 -11.97 -2.57 -6.36
N LEU A 67 -10.64 -2.44 -6.34
CA LEU A 67 -9.89 -1.85 -7.45
C LEU A 67 -9.70 -2.82 -8.62
N ARG A 68 -10.69 -2.81 -9.52
CA ARG A 68 -10.57 -3.27 -10.90
C ARG A 68 -9.57 -2.37 -11.64
N ILE A 69 -8.28 -2.71 -11.60
CA ILE A 69 -7.28 -2.09 -12.46
C ILE A 69 -7.58 -2.55 -13.89
N ASN A 70 -8.26 -1.72 -14.67
CA ASN A 70 -8.29 -1.91 -16.12
C ASN A 70 -6.93 -1.43 -16.65
N PRO A 71 -6.08 -2.28 -17.27
CA PRO A 71 -4.82 -1.83 -17.85
C PRO A 71 -5.02 -0.93 -19.09
N GLU A 72 -6.28 -0.72 -19.49
CA GLU A 72 -6.71 0.05 -20.64
C GLU A 72 -7.58 1.23 -20.16
N SER A 73 -6.95 2.39 -19.88
CA SER A 73 -7.66 3.69 -19.86
C SER A 73 -6.77 4.87 -20.27
N PRO A 74 -6.43 5.00 -21.57
CA PRO A 74 -5.84 6.21 -22.11
C PRO A 74 -6.92 7.27 -22.47
N CYS A 75 -7.48 7.98 -21.48
CA CYS A 75 -8.27 9.25 -21.58
C CYS A 75 -8.75 9.66 -20.17
N GLY A 76 -8.97 10.92 -19.75
CA GLY A 76 -8.89 12.27 -20.36
C GLY A 76 -9.73 13.26 -19.50
N ALA A 77 -9.65 14.60 -19.56
CA ALA A 77 -8.71 15.53 -20.20
C ALA A 77 -8.74 16.92 -19.48
N ARG A 78 -7.60 17.38 -18.94
CA ARG A 78 -7.37 18.61 -18.15
C ARG A 78 -7.45 20.00 -18.82
N ASN A 79 -7.44 20.09 -20.15
CA ASN A 79 -6.97 21.31 -20.84
C ASN A 79 -7.79 21.67 -22.09
N GLN A 80 -8.99 22.25 -21.90
CA GLN A 80 -9.53 23.43 -22.63
C GLN A 80 -11.06 23.48 -22.50
N SER A 81 -11.56 24.42 -21.68
CA SER A 81 -12.89 25.02 -21.86
C SER A 81 -12.82 26.08 -22.97
N PRO A 82 -13.95 26.38 -23.64
CA PRO A 82 -14.62 27.63 -23.29
C PRO A 82 -16.16 27.58 -23.39
N CYS A 83 -16.82 27.77 -22.25
CA CYS A 83 -18.15 28.35 -22.06
C CYS A 83 -18.12 29.06 -20.69
#